data_AF-A0A348TTC6-F1
#
_entry.id   AF-A0A348TTC6-F1
#
_cell.length_a   1.000
_cell.length_b   1.000
_cell.length_c   1.000
_cell.angle_alpha   90.00
_cell.angle_beta   90.00
_cell.angle_gamma   90.00
#
_symmetry.space_group_name_H-M   'P 1'
#
loop_
_entity.id
_entity.type
_entity.pdbx_description
1 polymer ?
#
loop_
_entity_poly.entity_id
_entity_poly.type
_entity_poly.pdbx_seq_one_letter_code
_entity_poly.pdbx_strand_id
1 'polypeptide(L)'
;RIEYWADDTFDARIRKNKVFEPAGTNNQERTNFLLNAAGYFGFFEGKEALPVALEITKSPSLYGLSALEGYSYGNTQNFYARDYHHFLDCPIMVSKPDTTSFKLGGAKVTIGVFTENGRELSQEIYEQVETSMKAIEAFLEGNLPVENYAFLFYIKDHTEFEG
;
A
#
# COMPACT_ATOMS: atom_id res chain seq x y z
N ARG A 1 -0.19 -18.06 -19.54
CA ARG A 1 -0.14 -18.12 -18.06
C ARG A 1 1.32 -18.20 -17.66
N ILE A 2 1.78 -17.32 -16.77
CA ILE A 2 3.13 -17.32 -16.19
C ILE A 2 2.95 -17.57 -14.68
N GLU A 3 3.81 -18.39 -14.09
CA GLU A 3 3.77 -18.72 -12.66
C GLU A 3 5.22 -18.81 -12.16
N TYR A 4 5.50 -18.15 -11.04
CA TYR A 4 6.84 -18.05 -10.45
C TYR A 4 6.75 -17.76 -8.96
N TRP A 5 7.84 -18.03 -8.26
CA TRP A 5 8.06 -17.60 -6.89
C TRP A 5 8.80 -16.27 -6.89
N ALA A 6 8.44 -15.37 -5.98
CA ALA A 6 9.10 -14.09 -5.78
C ALA A 6 9.45 -13.94 -4.29
N ASP A 7 10.68 -13.54 -4.02
CA ASP A 7 11.15 -13.18 -2.68
C ASP A 7 10.93 -11.69 -2.43
N ASP A 8 10.85 -11.28 -1.17
CA ASP A 8 10.66 -9.86 -0.84
C ASP A 8 11.97 -9.09 -0.67
N THR A 9 11.87 -7.77 -0.71
CA THR A 9 13.05 -6.90 -0.65
C THR A 9 13.44 -6.50 0.77
N PHE A 10 12.54 -6.61 1.74
CA PHE A 10 12.81 -6.21 3.13
C PHE A 10 13.77 -7.19 3.81
N ASP A 11 13.64 -8.48 3.51
CA ASP A 11 14.53 -9.54 4.00
C ASP A 11 15.75 -9.79 3.09
N ALA A 12 15.82 -9.10 1.95
CA ALA A 12 16.91 -9.26 0.99
C ALA A 12 18.27 -8.82 1.56
N ARG A 13 19.23 -9.76 1.62
CA ARG A 13 20.60 -9.51 2.09
C ARG A 13 21.49 -8.88 1.00
N ILE A 14 21.09 -7.71 0.50
CA ILE A 14 21.77 -7.00 -0.59
C ILE A 14 22.62 -5.84 -0.02
N ARG A 15 23.94 -5.89 -0.22
CA ARG A 15 24.86 -4.83 0.27
C ARG A 15 24.98 -3.62 -0.66
N LYS A 16 24.81 -3.81 -1.97
CA LYS A 16 24.96 -2.75 -2.98
C LYS A 16 23.67 -2.65 -3.77
N ASN A 17 23.19 -1.42 -3.98
CA ASN A 17 21.89 -1.14 -4.63
C ASN A 17 20.71 -1.78 -3.88
N LYS A 18 20.67 -1.60 -2.55
CA LYS A 18 19.49 -1.97 -1.75
C LYS A 18 18.26 -1.26 -2.31
N VAL A 19 17.14 -1.98 -2.41
CA VAL A 19 15.86 -1.38 -2.81
C VAL A 19 15.49 -0.31 -1.79
N PHE A 20 15.17 0.88 -2.28
CA PHE A 20 14.71 1.97 -1.43
C PHE A 20 13.39 1.55 -0.76
N GLU A 21 13.32 1.66 0.55
CA GLU A 21 12.28 1.04 1.39
C GLU A 21 10.84 1.40 0.96
N PRO A 22 10.52 2.64 0.55
CA PRO A 22 9.19 2.97 0.01
C PRO A 22 8.79 2.21 -1.27
N ALA A 23 9.76 1.78 -2.06
CA ALA A 23 9.55 0.93 -3.24
C ALA A 23 9.71 -0.57 -2.93
N GLY A 24 9.97 -0.91 -1.66
CA GLY A 24 10.19 -2.27 -1.22
C GLY A 24 8.90 -3.09 -1.14
N THR A 25 9.08 -4.39 -1.10
CA THR A 25 8.05 -5.40 -0.96
C THR A 25 8.24 -6.19 0.33
N ASN A 26 7.18 -6.84 0.79
CA ASN A 26 7.20 -7.69 1.98
C ASN A 26 6.31 -8.93 1.78
N ASN A 27 6.79 -10.11 2.18
CA ASN A 27 6.07 -11.38 2.09
C ASN A 27 6.02 -12.08 3.46
N GLN A 28 5.13 -11.65 4.35
CA GLN A 28 4.92 -12.29 5.65
C GLN A 28 3.61 -13.09 5.64
N GLU A 29 3.72 -14.41 5.50
CA GLU A 29 2.58 -15.32 5.42
C GLU A 29 1.56 -15.05 6.54
N ARG A 30 0.28 -14.90 6.14
CA ARG A 30 -0.88 -14.67 7.02
C ARG A 30 -0.86 -13.36 7.83
N THR A 31 0.15 -12.52 7.64
CA THR A 31 0.39 -11.35 8.48
C THR A 31 0.40 -10.06 7.67
N ASN A 32 1.30 -9.95 6.70
CA ASN A 32 1.46 -8.75 5.88
C ASN A 32 2.00 -9.10 4.49
N PHE A 33 1.39 -8.53 3.46
CA PHE A 33 1.98 -8.45 2.13
C PHE A 33 2.01 -6.99 1.70
N LEU A 34 3.19 -6.46 1.38
CA LEU A 34 3.34 -5.13 0.81
C LEU A 34 3.69 -5.28 -0.67
N LEU A 35 2.70 -5.03 -1.51
CA LEU A 35 2.79 -5.19 -2.95
C LEU A 35 3.11 -3.86 -3.61
N ASN A 36 4.41 -3.61 -3.81
CA ASN A 36 4.88 -2.66 -4.80
C ASN A 36 4.97 -3.37 -6.15
N ALA A 37 4.15 -2.94 -7.11
CA ALA A 37 3.90 -3.74 -8.31
C ALA A 37 5.15 -4.02 -9.15
N ALA A 38 6.13 -3.10 -9.19
CA ALA A 38 7.39 -3.29 -9.91
C ALA A 38 8.23 -4.46 -9.37
N GLY A 39 8.07 -4.82 -8.09
CA GLY A 39 8.78 -5.94 -7.47
C GLY A 39 8.21 -7.31 -7.83
N TYR A 40 6.98 -7.35 -8.34
CA TYR A 40 6.29 -8.61 -8.65
C TYR A 40 5.93 -8.70 -10.12
N PHE A 41 5.29 -7.69 -10.71
CA PHE A 41 4.61 -7.80 -11.99
C PHE A 41 5.39 -7.12 -13.11
N GLY A 42 5.76 -7.89 -14.14
CA GLY A 42 6.21 -7.35 -15.41
C GLY A 42 5.05 -6.82 -16.27
N PHE A 43 5.39 -6.26 -17.43
CA PHE A 43 4.45 -5.80 -18.44
C PHE A 43 4.85 -6.31 -19.82
N PHE A 44 3.91 -6.23 -20.77
CA PHE A 44 4.20 -6.53 -22.18
C PHE A 44 4.55 -5.23 -22.90
N GLU A 45 5.69 -5.21 -23.58
CA GLU A 45 6.15 -4.06 -24.36
C GLU A 45 5.08 -3.62 -25.37
N GLY A 46 4.78 -2.32 -25.40
CA GLY A 46 3.75 -1.73 -26.25
C GLY A 46 2.32 -1.96 -25.78
N LYS A 47 2.11 -2.48 -24.56
CA LYS A 47 0.80 -2.71 -23.92
C LYS A 47 0.66 -2.01 -22.57
N GLU A 48 1.54 -1.08 -22.25
CA GLU A 48 1.59 -0.34 -20.98
C GLU A 48 0.31 0.45 -20.73
N ALA A 49 -0.35 0.92 -21.80
CA ALA A 49 -1.59 1.68 -21.75
C ALA A 49 -2.87 0.81 -21.57
N LEU A 50 -2.75 -0.52 -21.50
CA LEU A 50 -3.90 -1.38 -21.23
C LEU A 50 -4.22 -1.39 -19.73
N PRO A 51 -5.52 -1.44 -19.35
CA PRO A 51 -5.91 -1.53 -17.95
C PRO A 51 -5.42 -2.84 -17.33
N VAL A 52 -5.08 -2.75 -16.04
CA VAL A 52 -4.62 -3.87 -15.23
C VAL A 52 -5.68 -4.19 -14.18
N ALA A 53 -6.04 -5.47 -14.06
CA ALA A 53 -6.87 -5.98 -12.98
C ALA A 53 -6.02 -6.94 -12.14
N LEU A 54 -5.91 -6.66 -10.84
CA LEU A 54 -5.27 -7.55 -9.88
C LEU A 54 -6.33 -8.19 -9.00
N GLU A 55 -6.41 -9.52 -9.04
CA GLU A 55 -7.23 -10.32 -8.15
C GLU A 55 -6.34 -10.94 -7.06
N ILE A 56 -6.67 -10.71 -5.80
CA ILE A 56 -5.97 -11.28 -4.64
C ILE A 56 -6.94 -12.20 -3.90
N THR A 57 -6.57 -13.47 -3.77
CA THR A 57 -7.20 -14.39 -2.81
C THR A 57 -6.43 -14.31 -1.50
N LYS A 58 -7.14 -14.04 -0.39
CA LYS A 58 -6.55 -13.78 0.92
C LYS A 58 -7.30 -14.50 2.04
N SER A 59 -6.67 -14.59 3.21
CA SER A 59 -7.36 -14.99 4.44
C SER A 59 -8.53 -14.04 4.77
N PRO A 60 -9.65 -14.51 5.36
CA PRO A 60 -10.75 -13.65 5.80
C PRO A 60 -10.32 -12.54 6.78
N SER A 61 -9.26 -12.78 7.55
CA SER A 61 -8.71 -11.85 8.56
C SER A 61 -7.87 -10.72 7.97
N LEU A 62 -7.51 -10.80 6.69
CA LEU A 62 -6.68 -9.81 6.01
C LEU A 62 -7.53 -8.95 5.09
N TYR A 63 -7.06 -7.74 4.79
CA TYR A 63 -7.67 -6.81 3.86
C TYR A 63 -6.57 -6.02 3.14
N GLY A 64 -6.70 -5.92 1.82
CA GLY A 64 -5.86 -5.13 0.94
C GLY A 64 -6.33 -3.68 0.91
N LEU A 65 -5.44 -2.75 1.29
CA LEU A 65 -5.62 -1.32 1.19
C LEU A 65 -4.76 -0.75 0.06
N SER A 66 -5.35 0.12 -0.75
CA SER A 66 -4.68 0.85 -1.83
C SER A 66 -5.49 2.10 -2.18
N ALA A 67 -4.90 2.99 -2.99
CA ALA A 67 -5.63 4.08 -3.64
C ALA A 67 -6.42 3.61 -4.87
N LEU A 68 -6.15 2.41 -5.38
CA LEU A 68 -6.90 1.83 -6.50
C LEU A 68 -8.36 1.56 -6.14
N GLU A 69 -9.23 1.76 -7.12
CA GLU A 69 -10.61 1.30 -7.04
C GLU A 69 -10.68 -0.22 -7.07
N GLY A 70 -11.69 -0.78 -6.42
CA GLY A 70 -11.80 -2.21 -6.27
C GLY A 70 -13.10 -2.66 -5.60
N TYR A 71 -13.27 -3.97 -5.54
CA TYR A 71 -14.36 -4.60 -4.78
C TYR A 71 -13.87 -5.88 -4.10
N SER A 72 -14.63 -6.33 -3.11
CA SER A 72 -14.38 -7.58 -2.39
C SER A 72 -15.57 -8.52 -2.55
N TYR A 73 -15.30 -9.81 -2.68
CA TYR A 73 -16.31 -10.86 -2.63
C TYR A 73 -15.72 -12.12 -1.99
N GLY A 74 -16.32 -12.60 -0.90
CA GLY A 74 -15.78 -13.71 -0.13
C GLY A 74 -14.35 -13.44 0.33
N ASN A 75 -13.42 -14.31 -0.08
CA ASN A 75 -12.00 -14.21 0.24
C ASN A 75 -11.17 -13.50 -0.84
N THR A 76 -11.84 -12.91 -1.83
CA THR A 76 -11.21 -12.29 -2.99
C THR A 76 -11.35 -10.77 -2.94
N GLN A 77 -10.28 -10.06 -3.28
CA GLN A 77 -10.26 -8.63 -3.54
C GLN A 77 -9.75 -8.34 -4.95
N ASN A 78 -10.45 -7.46 -5.65
CA ASN A 78 -10.07 -7.00 -6.97
C ASN A 78 -9.66 -5.53 -6.90
N PHE A 79 -8.58 -5.19 -7.60
CA PHE A 79 -8.10 -3.82 -7.78
C PHE A 79 -7.95 -3.52 -9.27
N TYR A 80 -8.33 -2.32 -9.67
CA TYR A 80 -8.31 -1.89 -11.06
C TYR A 80 -7.43 -0.67 -11.25
N ALA A 81 -6.48 -0.77 -12.18
CA ALA A 81 -5.68 0.34 -12.65
C ALA A 81 -5.94 0.62 -14.13
N ARG A 82 -5.99 1.90 -14.49
CA ARG A 82 -6.25 2.34 -15.88
C ARG A 82 -5.12 1.98 -16.86
N ASP A 83 -3.89 1.84 -16.37
CA ASP A 83 -2.70 1.49 -17.13
C ASP A 83 -1.62 0.92 -16.18
N TYR A 84 -0.51 0.44 -16.74
CA TYR A 84 0.59 -0.14 -15.96
C TYR A 84 1.28 0.90 -15.07
N HIS A 85 1.39 2.16 -15.49
CA HIS A 85 2.04 3.20 -14.69
C HIS A 85 1.21 3.53 -13.43
N HIS A 86 -0.11 3.62 -13.57
CA HIS A 86 -1.02 3.78 -12.44
C HIS A 86 -0.95 2.60 -11.49
N PHE A 87 -0.78 1.37 -12.01
CA PHE A 87 -0.60 0.19 -11.19
C PHE A 87 0.72 0.21 -10.40
N LEU A 88 1.80 0.72 -10.99
CA LEU A 88 3.09 0.91 -10.30
C LEU A 88 3.01 1.97 -9.19
N ASP A 89 2.25 3.03 -9.41
CA ASP A 89 2.17 4.18 -8.50
C ASP A 89 1.18 3.97 -7.34
N CYS A 90 0.44 2.86 -7.35
CA CYS A 90 -0.55 2.53 -6.32
C CYS A 90 -0.20 1.21 -5.62
N PRO A 91 0.69 1.24 -4.60
CA PRO A 91 0.99 0.07 -3.82
C PRO A 91 -0.26 -0.48 -3.12
N ILE A 92 -0.21 -1.78 -2.78
CA ILE A 92 -1.29 -2.47 -2.06
C ILE A 92 -0.70 -3.13 -0.82
N MET A 93 -1.22 -2.80 0.36
CA MET A 93 -0.86 -3.47 1.61
C MET A 93 -1.98 -4.41 2.05
N VAL A 94 -1.72 -5.71 2.13
CA VAL A 94 -2.64 -6.73 2.61
C VAL A 94 -2.27 -7.14 4.02
N SER A 95 -3.03 -6.68 5.00
CA SER A 95 -2.78 -6.94 6.43
C SER A 95 -4.09 -7.01 7.22
N LYS A 96 -4.03 -7.26 8.53
CA LYS A 96 -5.16 -6.92 9.41
C LYS A 96 -5.43 -5.42 9.27
N PRO A 97 -6.69 -4.99 9.12
CA PRO A 97 -7.01 -3.58 8.94
C PRO A 97 -6.82 -2.79 10.24
N ASP A 98 -5.92 -1.82 10.22
CA ASP A 98 -5.85 -0.69 11.14
C ASP A 98 -5.86 0.58 10.28
N THR A 99 -7.00 1.28 10.23
CA THR A 99 -7.22 2.37 9.27
C THR A 99 -7.95 3.57 9.85
N THR A 100 -7.49 4.76 9.49
CA THR A 100 -8.21 6.03 9.72
C THR A 100 -8.47 6.71 8.38
N SER A 101 -9.72 7.11 8.13
CA SER A 101 -10.12 7.81 6.90
C SER A 101 -10.65 9.20 7.21
N PHE A 102 -10.28 10.17 6.38
CA PHE A 102 -10.74 11.55 6.48
C PHE A 102 -10.87 12.18 5.09
N LYS A 103 -11.48 13.37 5.02
CA LYS A 103 -11.56 14.15 3.78
C LYS A 103 -10.54 15.27 3.82
N LEU A 104 -9.91 15.51 2.67
CA LEU A 104 -9.06 16.67 2.43
C LEU A 104 -9.52 17.30 1.12
N GLY A 105 -10.20 18.44 1.20
CA GLY A 105 -10.97 18.99 0.10
C GLY A 105 -12.00 17.98 -0.43
N GLY A 106 -11.91 17.67 -1.72
CA GLY A 106 -12.71 16.63 -2.38
C GLY A 106 -12.19 15.20 -2.22
N ALA A 107 -10.94 15.01 -1.80
CA ALA A 107 -10.28 13.70 -1.76
C ALA A 107 -10.60 12.93 -0.47
N LYS A 108 -10.85 11.63 -0.59
CA LYS A 108 -10.84 10.70 0.54
C LYS A 108 -9.41 10.22 0.78
N VAL A 109 -8.85 10.56 1.94
CA VAL A 109 -7.54 10.08 2.38
C VAL A 109 -7.73 8.94 3.36
N THR A 110 -7.01 7.83 3.16
CA THR A 110 -6.99 6.68 4.06
C THR A 110 -5.58 6.41 4.53
N ILE A 111 -5.35 6.41 5.84
CA ILE A 111 -4.13 5.91 6.46
C ILE A 111 -4.39 4.45 6.79
N GLY A 112 -3.53 3.54 6.33
CA GLY A 112 -3.49 2.16 6.80
C GLY A 112 -2.13 1.84 7.39
N VAL A 113 -2.15 1.17 8.53
CA VAL A 113 -0.95 0.87 9.29
C VAL A 113 -0.86 -0.63 9.53
N PHE A 114 0.35 -1.14 9.41
CA PHE A 114 0.75 -2.44 9.91
C PHE A 114 1.94 -2.25 10.82
N THR A 115 1.89 -2.82 12.02
CA THR A 115 3.02 -2.88 12.94
C THR A 115 3.34 -4.33 13.25
N GLU A 116 4.62 -4.67 13.36
CA GLU A 116 5.02 -6.05 13.69
C GLU A 116 4.63 -6.45 15.12
N ASN A 117 4.56 -5.49 16.05
CA ASN A 117 4.12 -5.72 17.42
C ASN A 117 2.59 -5.75 17.62
N GLY A 118 1.82 -5.54 16.55
CA GLY A 118 0.36 -5.61 16.57
C GLY A 118 -0.37 -4.42 17.22
N ARG A 119 0.34 -3.34 17.57
CA ARG A 119 -0.28 -2.08 18.01
C ARG A 119 -1.04 -1.42 16.87
N GLU A 120 -2.27 -0.98 17.14
CA GLU A 120 -3.04 -0.15 16.22
C GLU A 120 -2.64 1.32 16.43
N LEU A 121 -2.17 1.99 15.38
CA LEU A 121 -1.57 3.33 15.41
C LEU A 121 -2.16 4.28 14.35
N SER A 122 -3.07 3.83 13.48
CA SER A 122 -3.61 4.68 12.40
C SER A 122 -4.21 6.00 12.89
N GLN A 123 -4.97 5.94 13.99
CA GLN A 123 -5.58 7.11 14.61
C GLN A 123 -4.54 8.05 15.25
N GLU A 124 -3.55 7.51 15.95
CA GLU A 124 -2.47 8.30 16.55
C GLU A 124 -1.65 9.02 15.47
N ILE A 125 -1.32 8.32 14.38
CA ILE A 125 -0.62 8.91 13.23
C ILE A 125 -1.45 10.03 12.61
N TYR A 126 -2.76 9.83 12.43
CA TYR A 126 -3.65 10.87 11.93
C TYR A 126 -3.57 12.14 12.79
N GLU A 127 -3.67 12.01 14.12
CA GLU A 127 -3.61 13.14 15.05
C GLU A 127 -2.29 13.91 14.93
N GLN A 128 -1.17 13.22 14.69
CA GLN A 128 0.13 13.86 14.48
C GLN A 128 0.23 14.61 13.14
N VAL A 129 -0.41 14.13 12.07
CA VAL A 129 -0.31 14.73 10.73
C VAL A 129 -1.45 15.68 10.39
N GLU A 130 -2.53 15.71 11.18
CA GLU A 130 -3.74 16.47 10.89
C GLU A 130 -3.45 17.96 10.61
N THR A 131 -2.59 18.58 11.43
CA THR A 131 -2.23 20.00 11.26
C THR A 131 -1.53 20.24 9.91
N SER A 132 -0.60 19.35 9.54
CA SER A 132 0.10 19.44 8.26
C SER A 132 -0.83 19.19 7.08
N MET A 133 -1.77 18.24 7.20
CA MET A 133 -2.77 17.99 6.16
C MET A 133 -3.68 19.21 5.94
N LYS A 134 -4.18 19.84 7.01
CA LYS A 134 -4.97 21.08 6.92
C LYS A 134 -4.19 22.22 6.25
N ALA A 135 -2.89 22.33 6.53
CA ALA A 135 -2.03 23.32 5.87
C ALA A 135 -1.86 23.03 4.37
N ILE A 136 -1.71 21.77 3.97
CA ILE A 136 -1.66 21.35 2.56
C ILE A 136 -2.99 21.65 1.86
N GLU A 137 -4.12 21.36 2.48
CA GLU A 137 -5.45 21.68 1.93
C GLU A 137 -5.60 23.18 1.69
N ALA A 138 -5.22 24.01 2.66
CA ALA A 138 -5.26 25.45 2.53
C ALA A 138 -4.33 25.96 1.40
N PHE A 139 -3.13 25.38 1.27
CA PHE A 139 -2.18 25.72 0.21
C PHE A 139 -2.69 25.34 -1.18
N LEU A 140 -3.38 24.21 -1.30
CA LEU A 140 -3.96 23.72 -2.56
C LEU A 140 -5.35 24.30 -2.84
N GLU A 141 -5.86 25.20 -1.99
CA GLU A 141 -7.21 25.75 -2.07
C GLU A 141 -8.30 24.66 -2.15
N GLY A 142 -8.07 23.52 -1.49
CA GLY A 142 -8.95 22.36 -1.51
C GLY A 142 -8.93 21.52 -2.81
N ASN A 143 -8.12 21.89 -3.81
CA ASN A 143 -8.03 21.21 -5.09
C ASN A 143 -6.91 20.15 -5.09
N LEU A 144 -7.20 18.97 -4.57
CA LEU A 144 -6.32 17.82 -4.75
C LEU A 144 -6.58 17.18 -6.13
N PRO A 145 -5.54 16.73 -6.86
CA PRO A 145 -5.67 16.15 -8.21
C PRO A 145 -6.23 14.72 -8.22
N VAL A 146 -6.69 14.20 -7.08
CA VAL A 146 -7.09 12.80 -6.89
C VAL A 146 -8.36 12.71 -6.03
N GLU A 147 -9.18 11.69 -6.28
CA GLU A 147 -10.37 11.40 -5.48
C GLU A 147 -10.07 10.51 -4.28
N ASN A 148 -9.12 9.58 -4.42
CA ASN A 148 -8.71 8.65 -3.39
C ASN A 148 -7.20 8.72 -3.20
N TYR A 149 -6.76 8.77 -1.94
CA TYR A 149 -5.35 8.76 -1.57
C TYR A 149 -5.14 7.79 -0.40
N ALA A 150 -4.06 7.01 -0.44
CA ALA A 150 -3.72 6.05 0.60
C ALA A 150 -2.30 6.29 1.13
N PHE A 151 -2.17 6.49 2.44
CA PHE A 151 -0.89 6.37 3.13
C PHE A 151 -0.77 4.97 3.71
N LEU A 152 0.24 4.21 3.28
CA LEU A 152 0.53 2.88 3.78
C LEU A 152 1.76 2.94 4.69
N PHE A 153 1.59 2.59 5.96
CA PHE A 153 2.66 2.54 6.93
C PHE A 153 2.96 1.10 7.30
N TYR A 154 4.18 0.65 6.98
CA TYR A 154 4.76 -0.55 7.54
C TYR A 154 5.74 -0.13 8.64
N ILE A 155 5.46 -0.50 9.88
CA ILE A 155 6.26 -0.13 11.05
C ILE A 155 6.93 -1.38 11.60
N LYS A 156 8.23 -1.48 11.34
CA LYS A 156 9.08 -2.54 11.87
C LYS A 156 9.25 -2.39 13.38
N ASP A 157 9.25 -3.49 14.11
CA ASP A 157 9.58 -3.47 15.54
C ASP A 157 11.11 -3.54 15.72
N HIS A 158 11.71 -2.43 16.15
CA HIS A 158 13.14 -2.37 16.44
C HIS A 158 13.49 -2.64 17.90
N THR A 159 12.52 -2.96 18.76
CA THR A 159 12.80 -3.36 20.15
C THR A 159 13.64 -4.65 20.20
N GLU A 160 13.69 -5.43 19.11
CA GLU A 160 14.62 -6.54 18.92
C GLU A 160 16.11 -6.15 18.92
N PHE A 161 16.44 -4.87 18.74
CA PHE A 161 17.81 -4.34 18.74
C PHE A 161 18.18 -3.57 20.02
N GLU A 162 17.27 -3.44 20.98
CA GLU A 162 17.48 -2.70 22.24
C GLU A 162 18.12 -3.58 23.35
N GLY A 163 18.74 -4.71 22.98
CA GLY A 163 19.44 -5.64 23.88
C GLY A 163 20.84 -5.20 24.29
#